data_AF-A0AAD8BLN3-F1
#
_entry.id   AF-A0AAD8BLN3-F1
#
_cell.length_a   1.000
_cell.length_b   1.000
_cell.length_c   1.000
_cell.angle_alpha   90.00
_cell.angle_beta   90.00
_cell.angle_gamma   90.00
#
_symmetry.space_group_name_H-M   'P 1'
#
loop_
_entity.id
_entity.type
_entity.pdbx_description
1 polymer ?
#
loop_
_entity_poly.entity_id
_entity_poly.type
_entity_poly.pdbx_seq_one_letter_code
_entity_poly.pdbx_strand_id
1 'polypeptide(L)'
;MAPKCKPDSSDPKEKDAAKKRKAMEVKVDIPEVLLILDNAPGHPAHLDKCTPNIKVLYFPPNTTSLIQPTDQGVISTFKAYYLRRVINNALAATEKNND
;
A
#
# COMPACT_ATOMS: atom_id res chain seq x y z
N MET A 1 6.46 -20.34 40.32
CA MET A 1 5.98 -19.10 39.65
C MET A 1 5.80 -18.02 40.71
N ALA A 2 6.68 -17.02 40.75
CA ALA A 2 6.46 -15.87 41.63
C ALA A 2 5.41 -14.93 40.99
N PRO A 3 4.45 -14.38 41.76
CA PRO A 3 3.55 -13.38 41.23
C PRO A 3 4.37 -12.13 40.88
N LYS A 4 4.36 -11.73 39.61
CA LYS A 4 4.88 -10.41 39.23
C LYS A 4 4.03 -9.37 39.95
N CYS A 5 4.62 -8.62 40.90
CA CYS A 5 3.95 -7.49 41.53
C CYS A 5 3.48 -6.54 40.43
N LYS A 6 2.17 -6.23 40.43
CA LYS A 6 1.67 -5.17 39.55
C LYS A 6 2.25 -3.86 40.05
N PRO A 7 2.72 -2.98 39.15
CA PRO A 7 3.21 -1.66 39.54
C PRO A 7 2.12 -0.89 40.29
N ASP A 8 2.49 -0.21 41.39
CA ASP A 8 1.55 0.59 42.17
C ASP A 8 1.31 1.92 41.46
N SER A 9 0.17 2.03 40.79
CA SER A 9 -0.26 3.24 40.07
C SER A 9 -0.35 4.50 40.93
N SER A 10 -0.24 4.39 42.26
CA SER A 10 -0.20 5.54 43.17
C SER A 10 1.20 6.15 43.31
N ASP A 11 2.26 5.41 42.94
CA ASP A 11 3.66 5.83 43.08
C ASP A 11 3.97 7.09 42.26
N PRO A 12 4.43 8.18 42.90
CA PRO A 12 4.77 9.43 42.22
C PRO A 12 5.79 9.24 41.09
N LYS A 13 6.76 8.33 41.27
CA LYS A 13 7.79 8.02 40.28
C LYS A 13 7.22 7.35 39.03
N GLU A 14 6.18 6.52 39.17
CA GLU A 14 5.52 5.88 38.04
C GLU A 14 4.63 6.87 37.28
N LYS A 15 3.97 7.79 37.99
CA LYS A 15 3.22 8.90 37.40
C LYS A 15 4.12 9.86 36.62
N ASP A 16 5.31 10.17 37.15
CA ASP A 16 6.31 10.99 36.46
C ASP A 16 6.92 10.29 35.24
N ALA A 17 7.16 8.97 35.33
CA ALA A 17 7.60 8.18 34.18
C ALA A 17 6.52 8.07 33.10
N ALA A 18 5.26 7.90 33.46
CA ALA A 18 4.13 7.92 32.55
C ALA A 18 3.94 9.31 31.90
N LYS A 19 4.13 10.38 32.68
CA LYS A 19 4.09 11.76 32.18
C LYS A 19 5.26 12.08 31.24
N LYS A 20 6.46 11.58 31.53
CA LYS A 20 7.62 11.65 30.62
C LYS A 20 7.41 10.86 29.33
N ARG A 21 6.79 9.67 29.39
CA ARG A 21 6.43 8.88 28.21
C ARG A 21 5.44 9.62 27.30
N LYS A 22 4.47 10.31 27.89
CA LYS A 22 3.50 11.14 27.15
C LYS A 22 4.13 12.43 26.58
N ALA A 23 5.19 12.95 27.22
CA ALA A 23 5.95 14.10 26.74
C ALA A 23 6.98 13.76 25.64
N MET A 24 7.31 12.48 25.48
CA MET A 24 8.18 11.94 24.43
C MET A 24 7.35 11.22 23.35
N GLU A 25 6.12 11.66 23.12
CA GLU A 25 5.38 11.27 21.92
C GLU A 25 5.74 12.28 20.83
N VAL A 26 6.73 11.92 20.01
CA VAL A 26 7.02 12.68 18.79
C VAL A 26 5.82 12.50 17.88
N LYS A 27 4.96 13.51 17.84
CA LYS A 27 3.80 13.55 16.95
C LYS A 27 4.33 13.71 15.53
N VAL A 28 4.54 12.59 14.85
CA VAL A 28 4.87 12.59 13.42
C VAL A 28 3.56 12.88 12.70
N ASP A 29 3.44 14.09 12.16
CA ASP A 29 2.29 14.46 11.34
C ASP A 29 2.39 13.71 10.01
N ILE A 30 1.69 12.58 9.92
CA ILE A 30 1.57 11.81 8.68
C ILE A 30 0.55 12.53 7.79
N PRO A 31 0.92 12.91 6.54
CA PRO A 31 -0.01 13.56 5.63
C PRO A 31 -1.21 12.67 5.34
N GLU A 32 -2.37 13.27 5.09
CA GLU A 32 -3.54 12.53 4.63
C GLU A 32 -3.29 12.01 3.21
N VAL A 33 -3.44 10.69 3.03
CA VAL A 33 -3.20 10.01 1.74
C VAL A 33 -4.53 9.51 1.18
N LEU A 34 -4.75 9.76 -0.10
CA LEU A 34 -5.85 9.16 -0.85
C LEU A 34 -5.36 7.90 -1.58
N LEU A 35 -5.87 6.74 -1.19
CA LEU A 35 -5.64 5.48 -1.87
C LEU A 35 -6.83 5.18 -2.79
N ILE A 36 -6.55 4.94 -4.07
CA ILE A 36 -7.58 4.61 -5.07
C ILE A 36 -7.38 3.17 -5.52
N LEU A 37 -8.39 2.31 -5.35
CA LEU A 37 -8.33 0.88 -5.62
C LEU A 37 -9.44 0.44 -6.57
N ASP A 38 -9.23 -0.69 -7.24
CA ASP A 38 -10.28 -1.38 -7.97
C ASP A 38 -11.14 -2.26 -7.03
N ASN A 39 -12.16 -2.93 -7.57
CA ASN A 39 -13.02 -3.83 -6.80
C ASN A 39 -12.54 -5.29 -6.84
N ALA A 40 -11.22 -5.54 -6.92
CA ALA A 40 -10.72 -6.91 -6.96
C ALA A 40 -11.13 -7.68 -5.67
N PRO A 41 -11.55 -8.96 -5.76
CA PRO A 41 -11.97 -9.75 -4.60
C PRO A 41 -10.90 -9.91 -3.51
N GLY A 42 -9.62 -9.70 -3.86
CA GLY A 42 -8.51 -9.74 -2.91
C GLY A 42 -8.36 -8.48 -2.06
N HIS A 43 -9.13 -7.41 -2.33
CA HIS A 43 -9.08 -6.18 -1.54
C HIS A 43 -10.00 -6.27 -0.31
N PRO A 44 -9.50 -5.98 0.90
CA PRO A 44 -10.34 -5.96 2.09
C PRO A 44 -11.39 -4.85 2.02
N ALA A 45 -12.65 -5.19 2.27
CA ALA A 45 -13.78 -4.25 2.16
C ALA A 45 -13.73 -3.03 3.10
N HIS A 46 -12.81 -3.00 4.09
CA HIS A 46 -12.74 -1.98 5.14
C HIS A 46 -11.32 -1.45 5.39
N LEU A 47 -10.50 -1.33 4.34
CA LEU A 47 -9.15 -0.77 4.43
C LEU A 47 -9.11 0.66 5.01
N ASP A 48 -10.15 1.45 4.76
CA ASP A 48 -10.34 2.82 5.27
C ASP A 48 -10.39 2.89 6.81
N LYS A 49 -10.74 1.78 7.48
CA LYS A 49 -10.83 1.72 8.95
C LYS A 49 -9.51 1.34 9.62
N CYS A 50 -8.52 0.90 8.85
CA CYS A 50 -7.26 0.40 9.39
C CYS A 50 -6.30 1.53 9.80
N THR A 51 -6.40 2.70 9.16
CA THR A 51 -5.44 3.78 9.33
C THR A 51 -6.13 5.15 9.24
N PRO A 52 -6.04 6.00 10.27
CA PRO A 52 -6.79 7.26 10.33
C PRO A 52 -6.34 8.29 9.28
N ASN A 53 -5.14 8.16 8.72
CA ASN A 53 -4.57 9.09 7.73
C ASN A 53 -4.76 8.63 6.28
N ILE A 54 -5.43 7.50 6.02
CA ILE A 54 -5.64 6.98 4.66
C ILE A 54 -7.12 6.94 4.34
N LYS A 55 -7.51 7.73 3.34
CA LYS A 55 -8.84 7.64 2.73
C LYS A 55 -8.78 6.67 1.56
N VAL A 56 -9.68 5.69 1.54
CA VAL A 56 -9.76 4.72 0.44
C VAL A 56 -10.97 5.02 -0.43
N LEU A 57 -10.77 5.10 -1.74
CA LEU A 57 -11.82 5.19 -2.74
C LEU A 57 -11.75 3.98 -3.66
N TYR A 58 -12.90 3.34 -3.86
CA TYR A 58 -13.05 2.25 -4.81
C TYR A 58 -13.68 2.78 -6.10
N PHE A 59 -13.17 2.32 -7.23
CA PHE A 59 -13.82 2.62 -8.51
C PHE A 59 -15.18 1.93 -8.66
N PRO A 60 -16.06 2.43 -9.53
CA PRO A 60 -17.22 1.67 -9.94
C PRO A 60 -16.84 0.30 -10.54
N PRO A 61 -17.68 -0.73 -10.42
CA PRO A 61 -17.45 -2.01 -11.08
C PRO A 61 -17.26 -1.83 -12.60
N ASN A 62 -16.34 -2.61 -13.18
CA ASN A 62 -16.08 -2.67 -14.62
C ASN A 62 -15.54 -1.38 -15.28
N THR A 63 -15.23 -0.33 -14.53
CA THR A 63 -14.65 0.91 -15.10
C THR A 63 -13.15 1.03 -14.86
N THR A 64 -12.53 0.04 -14.21
CA THR A 64 -11.13 0.03 -13.78
C THR A 64 -10.18 0.36 -14.94
N SER A 65 -10.23 -0.37 -16.05
CA SER A 65 -9.35 -0.15 -17.21
C SER A 65 -9.49 1.23 -17.86
N LEU A 66 -10.67 1.84 -17.75
CA LEU A 66 -10.94 3.16 -18.32
C LEU A 66 -10.54 4.30 -17.37
N ILE A 67 -10.60 4.11 -16.05
CA ILE A 67 -10.42 5.22 -15.10
C ILE A 67 -9.10 5.10 -14.33
N GLN A 68 -8.55 3.90 -14.17
CA GLN A 68 -7.32 3.68 -13.42
C GLN A 68 -6.11 4.30 -14.11
N PRO A 69 -5.41 5.24 -13.45
CA PRO A 69 -4.16 5.77 -13.98
C PRO A 69 -3.09 4.69 -14.19
N THR A 70 -3.09 3.65 -13.37
CA THR A 70 -2.15 2.52 -13.49
C THR A 70 -2.37 1.71 -14.76
N ASP A 71 -3.64 1.46 -15.12
CA ASP A 71 -4.00 0.72 -16.33
C ASP A 71 -3.65 1.51 -17.58
N GLN A 72 -3.99 2.80 -17.60
CA GLN A 72 -3.73 3.68 -18.74
C GLN A 72 -2.26 4.07 -18.90
N GLY A 73 -1.51 4.20 -17.80
CA GLY A 73 -0.12 4.63 -17.83
C GLY A 73 0.83 3.45 -17.86
N VAL A 74 1.06 2.88 -16.68
CA VAL A 74 2.12 1.89 -16.47
C VAL A 74 1.86 0.61 -17.26
N ILE A 75 0.64 0.06 -17.17
CA ILE A 75 0.31 -1.22 -17.80
C ILE A 75 0.26 -1.10 -19.33
N SER A 76 -0.34 -0.04 -19.86
CA SER A 76 -0.37 0.19 -21.32
C SER A 76 1.05 0.29 -21.89
N THR A 77 1.92 1.05 -21.23
CA THR A 77 3.31 1.24 -21.60
C THR A 77 4.07 -0.07 -21.54
N PHE A 78 3.93 -0.82 -20.43
CA PHE A 78 4.55 -2.12 -20.27
C PHE A 78 4.15 -3.11 -21.36
N LYS A 79 2.84 -3.20 -21.68
CA LYS A 79 2.33 -4.07 -22.75
C LYS A 79 2.94 -3.70 -24.11
N ALA A 80 3.06 -2.42 -24.42
CA ALA A 80 3.66 -1.96 -25.67
C ALA A 80 5.14 -2.37 -25.78
N TYR A 81 5.94 -2.16 -24.73
CA TYR A 81 7.35 -2.56 -24.72
C TYR A 81 7.53 -4.08 -24.80
N TYR A 82 6.74 -4.83 -24.03
CA TYR A 82 6.77 -6.28 -24.04
C TYR A 82 6.43 -6.82 -25.44
N LEU A 83 5.36 -6.33 -26.05
CA LEU A 83 4.95 -6.76 -27.39
C LEU A 83 6.03 -6.47 -28.44
N ARG A 84 6.61 -5.26 -28.42
CA ARG A 84 7.71 -4.91 -29.33
C ARG A 84 8.89 -5.86 -29.18
N ARG A 85 9.28 -6.19 -27.94
CA ARG A 85 10.37 -7.14 -27.67
C ARG A 85 10.06 -8.53 -28.21
N VAL A 86 8.84 -9.03 -27.97
CA VAL A 86 8.42 -10.36 -28.44
C VAL A 86 8.43 -10.43 -29.97
N ILE A 87 7.89 -9.42 -30.65
CA ILE A 87 7.89 -9.34 -32.12
C ILE A 87 9.33 -9.32 -32.66
N ASN A 88 10.20 -8.48 -32.11
CA ASN A 88 11.60 -8.41 -32.54
C ASN A 88 12.32 -9.76 -32.37
N ASN A 89 12.07 -10.46 -31.26
CA ASN A 89 12.66 -11.78 -31.02
C ASN A 89 12.15 -12.83 -32.03
N ALA A 90 10.85 -12.79 -32.35
CA ALA A 90 10.25 -13.69 -33.33
C ALA A 90 10.84 -13.45 -34.73
N LEU A 91 10.98 -12.18 -35.15
CA LEU A 91 11.59 -11.82 -36.43
C LEU A 91 13.06 -12.29 -36.51
N ALA A 92 13.85 -12.03 -35.47
CA ALA A 92 15.24 -12.49 -35.42
C ALA A 92 15.37 -14.03 -35.45
N ALA A 93 14.39 -14.75 -34.90
CA ALA A 93 14.36 -16.21 -34.99
C ALA A 93 14.01 -16.70 -36.41
N THR A 94 13.12 -16.00 -37.12
CA THR A 94 12.81 -16.34 -38.52
C THR A 94 13.94 -16.03 -39.48
N GLU A 95 14.72 -14.97 -39.24
CA GLU A 95 15.88 -14.62 -40.08
C GLU A 95 17.00 -15.66 -39.96
N LYS A 96 17.25 -16.20 -38.76
CA LYS A 96 18.28 -17.22 -38.52
C LYS A 96 18.00 -18.60 -39.14
N ASN A 97 16.75 -18.87 -39.53
CA ASN A 97 16.36 -20.15 -40.14
C ASN A 97 16.45 -20.15 -41.67
N ASN A 98 16.82 -19.01 -42.28
CA ASN A 98 16.95 -18.85 -43.72
C ASN A 98 18.42 -18.87 -44.20
N ASP A 99 19.38 -19.16 -43.31
CA ASP A 99 20.79 -19.45 -43.59
C ASP A 99 21.07 -20.96 -43.45
#